data_AF-A0A1Y2NTF7-F1
#
_entry.id   AF-A0A1Y2NTF7-F1
#
_cell.length_a   1.000
_cell.length_b   1.000
_cell.length_c   1.000
_cell.angle_alpha   90.00
_cell.angle_beta   90.00
_cell.angle_gamma   90.00
#
_symmetry.space_group_name_H-M   'P 1'
#
loop_
_entity.id
_entity.type
_entity.pdbx_description
1 polymer ?
#
loop_
_entity_poly.entity_id
_entity_poly.type
_entity_poly.pdbx_seq_one_letter_code
_entity_poly.pdbx_strand_id
1 'polypeptide(L)' 'MDLTKPAKALPVECAYCGATVPQKPGAGRVRRFCTPHHGAAYRHRLRVLGWA' A
#
# COMPACT_ATOMS: atom_id res chain seq x y z
N MET A 1 -4.79 -7.67 -17.03
CA MET A 1 -5.36 -6.77 -16.00
C MET A 1 -6.83 -6.57 -16.33
N ASP A 2 -7.72 -6.81 -15.39
CA ASP A 2 -9.17 -6.69 -15.60
C ASP A 2 -9.61 -5.25 -15.30
N LEU A 3 -9.77 -4.44 -16.35
CA LEU A 3 -10.03 -3.00 -16.28
C LEU A 3 -11.48 -2.66 -15.88
N THR A 4 -12.34 -3.66 -15.73
CA THR A 4 -13.74 -3.48 -15.29
C THR A 4 -13.86 -3.21 -13.80
N LYS A 5 -12.81 -3.51 -13.02
CA LYS A 5 -12.78 -3.32 -11.57
C LYS A 5 -12.28 -1.92 -11.22
N PRO A 6 -12.82 -1.28 -10.17
CA PRO A 6 -12.32 0.01 -9.73
C PRO A 6 -10.82 -0.12 -9.38
N ALA A 7 -10.02 0.89 -9.71
CA ALA A 7 -8.57 0.88 -9.47
C ALA A 7 -8.21 0.54 -8.00
N LYS A 8 -9.11 0.84 -7.06
CA LYS A 8 -8.97 0.54 -5.62
C LYS A 8 -9.12 -0.94 -5.27
N ALA A 9 -9.65 -1.77 -6.17
CA ALA A 9 -9.79 -3.21 -6.02
C ALA A 9 -8.66 -4.01 -6.71
N LEU A 10 -7.78 -3.33 -7.45
CA LEU A 10 -6.62 -3.98 -8.06
C LEU A 10 -5.52 -4.20 -7.02
N PRO A 11 -4.82 -5.34 -7.05
CA PRO A 11 -3.67 -5.56 -6.18
C PRO A 11 -2.61 -4.48 -6.44
N VAL A 12 -1.96 -4.02 -5.37
CA VAL A 12 -0.90 -3.01 -5.43
C VAL A 12 0.36 -3.54 -4.79
N GLU A 13 1.51 -3.00 -5.15
CA GLU A 13 2.77 -3.37 -4.51
C GLU A 13 2.93 -2.65 -3.17
N CYS A 14 3.50 -3.36 -2.20
CA CYS A 14 3.84 -2.78 -0.91
C CYS A 14 4.96 -1.75 -1.08
N ALA A 15 4.71 -0.51 -0.67
CA ALA A 15 5.69 0.58 -0.80
C ALA A 15 6.97 0.41 0.04
N TYR A 16 7.04 -0.61 0.91
CA TYR A 16 8.23 -0.92 1.72
C TYR A 16 9.04 -2.10 1.16
N CYS A 17 8.38 -3.21 0.82
CA CYS A 17 9.06 -4.46 0.45
C CYS A 17 8.72 -4.99 -0.96
N GLY A 18 7.90 -4.27 -1.74
CA GLY A 18 7.51 -4.68 -3.10
C GLY A 18 6.52 -5.85 -3.18
N ALA A 19 6.15 -6.47 -2.06
CA ALA A 19 5.22 -7.61 -2.06
C ALA A 19 3.83 -7.21 -2.59
N THR A 20 3.19 -8.08 -3.36
CA THR A 20 1.82 -7.89 -3.84
C THR A 20 0.83 -7.87 -2.67
N VAL A 21 0.11 -6.76 -2.53
CA VAL A 21 -0.89 -6.54 -1.48
C VAL A 21 -2.30 -6.69 -2.08
N PRO A 22 -3.04 -7.76 -1.72
CA PRO A 22 -4.41 -7.90 -2.15
C PRO A 22 -5.28 -6.80 -1.53
N GLN A 23 -6.11 -6.18 -2.36
CA GLN A 23 -7.09 -5.20 -1.91
C GLN A 23 -8.39 -5.90 -1.53
N LYS A 24 -9.07 -5.38 -0.51
CA LYS A 24 -10.42 -5.82 -0.14
C LYS A 24 -11.43 -4.97 -0.92
N PRO A 25 -12.26 -5.55 -1.80
CA PRO A 25 -13.33 -4.82 -2.46
C PRO A 25 -14.27 -4.17 -1.43
N GLY A 26 -14.67 -2.92 -1.69
CA GLY A 26 -15.52 -2.16 -0.77
C GLY A 26 -14.80 -1.46 0.39
N ALA A 27 -13.48 -1.64 0.55
CA ALA A 27 -12.71 -0.84 1.51
C ALA A 27 -12.57 0.61 1.02
N GLY A 28 -12.86 1.58 1.91
CA GLY A 28 -12.78 3.01 1.57
C GLY A 28 -11.36 3.51 1.25
N ARG A 29 -10.32 2.82 1.73
CA ARG A 29 -8.91 3.14 1.47
C ARG A 29 -8.15 1.96 0.87
N VAL A 30 -7.27 2.27 -0.07
CA VAL A 30 -6.29 1.33 -0.64
C VAL A 30 -5.24 0.97 0.41
N ARG A 31 -5.03 -0.32 0.61
CA ARG A 31 -3.99 -0.87 1.47
C ARG A 31 -2.65 -0.79 0.75
N ARG A 32 -1.78 0.12 1.20
CA ARG A 32 -0.45 0.36 0.60
C ARG A 32 0.66 -0.53 1.15
N PHE A 33 0.39 -1.25 2.24
CA PHE A 33 1.40 -2.04 2.95
C PHE A 33 0.86 -3.44 3.27
N CYS A 34 1.72 -4.45 3.11
CA CYS A 34 1.36 -5.83 3.45
C CYS A 34 1.19 -5.99 4.98
N THR A 35 1.94 -5.23 5.80
CA THR A 35 1.82 -5.24 7.26
C THR A 35 1.75 -3.83 7.84
N PRO A 36 1.15 -3.63 9.03
CA PRO A 36 1.19 -2.35 9.74
C PRO A 36 2.62 -1.89 10.04
N HIS A 37 3.51 -2.84 10.37
CA HIS A 37 4.92 -2.58 10.64
C HIS A 37 5.63 -1.93 9.44
N HIS A 38 5.39 -2.43 8.22
CA HIS A 38 5.98 -1.84 7.01
C HIS A 38 5.52 -0.39 6.78
N GLY A 39 4.25 -0.09 7.08
CA GLY A 39 3.76 1.28 7.03
C GLY A 39 4.46 2.19 8.05
N ALA A 40 4.73 1.68 9.26
CA ALA A 40 5.45 2.43 10.29
C ALA A 40 6.93 2.65 9.91
N ALA A 41 7.62 1.59 9.48
CA ALA A 41 9.02 1.66 9.05
C ALA A 41 9.22 2.59 7.85
N TYR A 42 8.32 2.52 6.86
CA TYR A 42 8.35 3.42 5.70
C TYR A 42 8.18 4.88 6.12
N ARG A 43 7.17 5.20 6.95
CA ARG A 43 6.96 6.56 7.47
C ARG A 43 8.13 7.06 8.31
N HIS A 44 8.73 6.18 9.12
CA HIS A 44 9.92 6.50 9.90
C HIS A 44 11.09 6.87 8.97
N ARG A 45 11.34 6.06 7.93
CA ARG A 45 12.37 6.33 6.93
C ARG A 45 12.16 7.67 6.23
N LEU A 46 10.94 7.99 5.83
CA LEU A 46 10.63 9.27 5.19
C LEU A 46 10.93 10.47 6.11
N ARG A 47 10.53 10.39 7.39
CA ARG A 47 10.84 11.43 8.38
C ARG A 47 12.34 11.62 8.58
N VAL A 48 13.10 10.53 8.67
CA VAL A 48 14.57 10.57 8.80
C VAL A 48 15.20 11.24 7.58
N LEU A 49 14.64 11.03 6.39
CA LEU A 49 15.10 11.66 5.16
C LEU A 49 14.68 13.14 5.04
N GLY A 50 13.86 13.67 5.95
CA GLY A 50 13.31 15.03 5.90
C GLY A 50 12.06 15.18 5.04
N TRP A 51 11.42 14.07 4.67
CA TRP A 51 10.18 14.04 3.88
C TRP A 51 9.03 13.78 4.86
N ALA A 52 8.54 14.84 5.51
CA ALA A 52 7.46 14.74 6.52
C ALA A 52 6.37 15.78 6.26
#